data_AF-A0A6A8AFG7-F1
#
_entry.id   AF-A0A6A8AFG7-F1
#
_cell.length_a   1.000
_cell.length_b   1.000
_cell.length_c   1.000
_cell.angle_alpha   90.00
_cell.angle_beta   90.00
_cell.angle_gamma   90.00
#
_symmetry.space_group_name_H-M   'P 1'
#
loop_
_entity.id
_entity.type
_entity.pdbx_description
1 polymer ?
#
loop_
_entity_poly.entity_id
_entity_poly.type
_entity_poly.pdbx_seq_one_letter_code
_entity_poly.pdbx_strand_id
1 'polypeptide(L)'
;MPSEIEALYQKIVACVEAALPDTGWIAATYRFNAITRFSEEAGMCRLDAGENKSFVVEDDATDALKELRTAMAKAHAEKHAWYSATVTLMPDRNFRFDFIYDRLPPFKIKPSQDKWAAEFRTYPRPDMQGPGIEICTTCGSEERQAVVQHGSYLLRCSGCGTGIVATSFNAISQTDDVYSAYADPGFGQQITEDALIGHGPLREIADAVSCVAIAGGTVLLLAATRHWGVEMRWLTPWEAVEDNAGSESFRAGFEHELRKEVGPGHVLCGLNARLIGRRYDRDTALFLLDDGRIARVHLTWRQDTEIDPRWPETTIYADPHDWWNRGLAEDHADWTSA
;
A
#
# COMPACT_ATOMS: atom_id res chain seq x y z
N MET A 1 14.98 -30.98 -17.40
CA MET A 1 13.71 -30.29 -17.08
C MET A 1 12.64 -31.37 -16.86
N PRO A 2 11.85 -31.32 -15.79
CA PRO A 2 10.73 -32.24 -15.58
C PRO A 2 9.77 -32.25 -16.78
N SER A 3 9.27 -33.43 -17.18
CA SER A 3 8.37 -33.58 -18.34
C SER A 3 7.07 -32.77 -18.22
N GLU A 4 6.64 -32.49 -17.00
CA GLU A 4 5.48 -31.63 -16.69
C GLU A 4 5.70 -30.17 -17.13
N ILE A 5 6.91 -29.62 -16.93
CA ILE A 5 7.23 -28.23 -17.31
C ILE A 5 7.23 -28.09 -18.83
N GLU A 6 7.76 -29.07 -19.56
CA GLU A 6 7.76 -29.08 -21.02
C GLU A 6 6.32 -29.13 -21.58
N ALA A 7 5.45 -29.95 -20.99
CA ALA A 7 4.04 -30.01 -21.38
C ALA A 7 3.32 -28.66 -21.18
N LEU A 8 3.64 -27.95 -20.10
CA LEU A 8 3.11 -26.62 -19.83
C LEU A 8 3.60 -25.58 -20.84
N TYR A 9 4.88 -25.62 -21.23
CA TYR A 9 5.38 -24.74 -22.31
C TYR A 9 4.61 -24.95 -23.62
N GLN A 10 4.41 -26.19 -24.03
CA GLN A 10 3.68 -26.49 -25.27
C GLN A 10 2.22 -26.03 -25.19
N LYS A 11 1.55 -26.23 -24.04
CA LYS A 11 0.17 -25.74 -23.84
C LYS A 11 0.09 -24.21 -23.95
N ILE A 12 0.98 -23.49 -23.26
CA ILE A 12 1.01 -22.02 -23.29
C ILE A 12 1.26 -21.51 -24.71
N VAL A 13 2.24 -22.09 -25.42
CA VAL A 13 2.55 -21.70 -26.80
C VAL A 13 1.37 -21.94 -27.73
N ALA A 14 0.69 -23.09 -27.62
CA ALA A 14 -0.48 -23.39 -28.43
C ALA A 14 -1.63 -22.40 -28.20
N CYS A 15 -1.89 -22.02 -26.95
CA CYS A 15 -2.91 -21.01 -26.62
C CYS A 15 -2.53 -19.62 -27.17
N VAL A 16 -1.25 -19.22 -27.05
CA VAL A 16 -0.78 -17.95 -27.60
C VAL A 16 -0.87 -17.95 -29.14
N GLU A 17 -0.45 -19.03 -29.79
CA GLU A 17 -0.52 -19.20 -31.25
C GLU A 17 -1.96 -19.11 -31.76
N ALA A 18 -2.91 -19.73 -31.06
CA ALA A 18 -4.34 -19.68 -31.40
C ALA A 18 -4.95 -18.27 -31.33
N ALA A 19 -4.34 -17.35 -30.56
CA ALA A 19 -4.79 -15.97 -30.44
C ALA A 19 -4.17 -15.03 -31.51
N LEU A 20 -3.23 -15.54 -32.31
CA LEU A 20 -2.54 -14.74 -33.34
C LEU A 20 -3.26 -14.78 -34.69
N PRO A 21 -3.04 -13.77 -35.55
CA PRO A 21 -3.46 -13.85 -36.94
C PRO A 21 -2.80 -15.02 -37.68
N ASP A 22 -3.50 -15.62 -38.64
CA ASP A 22 -2.97 -16.73 -39.46
C ASP A 22 -1.69 -16.35 -40.23
N THR A 23 -1.58 -15.10 -40.67
CA THR A 23 -0.44 -14.56 -41.44
C THR A 23 -0.20 -13.08 -41.14
N GLY A 24 0.90 -12.52 -41.64
CA GLY A 24 1.16 -11.06 -41.59
C GLY A 24 1.77 -10.55 -40.28
N TRP A 25 2.35 -11.43 -39.45
CA TRP A 25 3.08 -11.07 -38.25
C TRP A 25 4.50 -11.62 -38.26
N ILE A 26 5.41 -10.95 -37.56
CA ILE A 26 6.85 -11.28 -37.55
C ILE A 26 7.39 -11.63 -36.17
N ALA A 27 6.69 -11.24 -35.10
CA ALA A 27 6.96 -11.68 -33.73
C ALA A 27 5.72 -11.45 -32.87
N ALA A 28 5.48 -12.32 -31.89
CA ALA A 28 4.48 -12.14 -30.85
C ALA A 28 5.11 -12.26 -29.47
N THR A 29 4.65 -11.43 -28.55
CA THR A 29 5.04 -11.47 -27.14
C THR A 29 3.80 -11.59 -26.27
N TYR A 30 3.79 -12.56 -25.37
CA TYR A 30 2.78 -12.70 -24.33
C TYR A 30 3.45 -12.58 -22.96
N ARG A 31 3.10 -11.53 -22.22
CA ARG A 31 3.67 -11.24 -20.90
C ARG A 31 2.67 -11.56 -19.83
N PHE A 32 3.11 -12.28 -18.81
CA PHE A 32 2.35 -12.62 -17.63
C PHE A 32 3.11 -12.21 -16.37
N ASN A 33 2.54 -11.29 -15.61
CA ASN A 33 3.05 -10.85 -14.32
C ASN A 33 2.19 -11.47 -13.22
N ALA A 34 2.79 -12.04 -12.19
CA ALA A 34 2.04 -12.71 -11.14
C ALA A 34 2.68 -12.66 -9.76
N ILE A 35 1.80 -12.60 -8.78
CA ILE A 35 1.99 -12.97 -7.38
C ILE A 35 0.84 -13.90 -6.96
N THR A 36 0.95 -14.57 -5.81
CA THR A 36 0.03 -15.66 -5.41
C THR A 36 -1.45 -15.36 -5.58
N ARG A 37 -1.90 -14.13 -5.31
CA ARG A 37 -3.33 -13.73 -5.36
C ARG A 37 -3.61 -12.63 -6.38
N PHE A 38 -2.71 -12.40 -7.33
CA PHE A 38 -2.88 -11.33 -8.33
C PHE A 38 -2.04 -11.60 -9.58
N SER A 39 -2.61 -11.37 -10.75
CA SER A 39 -1.90 -11.46 -12.01
C SER A 39 -2.38 -10.42 -13.00
N GLU A 40 -1.51 -10.04 -13.92
CA GLU A 40 -1.81 -9.22 -15.09
C GLU A 40 -1.16 -9.82 -16.32
N GLU A 41 -1.84 -9.72 -17.46
CA GLU A 41 -1.35 -10.26 -18.72
C GLU A 41 -1.50 -9.27 -19.87
N ALA A 42 -0.64 -9.43 -20.89
CA ALA A 42 -0.67 -8.61 -22.08
C ALA A 42 -0.07 -9.35 -23.27
N GLY A 43 -0.88 -9.53 -24.32
CA GLY A 43 -0.44 -9.99 -25.64
C GLY A 43 -0.15 -8.82 -26.57
N MET A 44 0.96 -8.88 -27.29
CA MET A 44 1.32 -7.94 -28.34
C MET A 44 1.95 -8.69 -29.51
N CYS A 45 1.44 -8.51 -30.73
CA CYS A 45 2.08 -9.00 -31.94
C CYS A 45 2.54 -7.84 -32.81
N ARG A 46 3.69 -8.01 -33.46
CA ARG A 46 4.25 -7.08 -34.43
C ARG A 46 3.92 -7.58 -35.83
N LEU A 47 3.20 -6.77 -36.59
CA LEU A 47 2.81 -7.04 -37.96
C LEU A 47 3.97 -6.76 -38.93
N ASP A 48 3.92 -7.36 -40.11
CA ASP A 48 4.90 -7.13 -41.20
C ASP A 48 4.93 -5.66 -41.67
N ALA A 49 3.80 -4.95 -41.57
CA ALA A 49 3.67 -3.52 -41.80
C ALA A 49 4.38 -2.63 -40.74
N GLY A 50 4.94 -3.22 -39.68
CA GLY A 50 5.64 -2.53 -38.61
C GLY A 50 4.75 -2.05 -37.45
N GLU A 51 3.44 -2.27 -37.55
CA GLU A 51 2.47 -1.94 -36.50
C GLU A 51 2.48 -2.98 -35.37
N ASN A 52 2.18 -2.53 -34.15
CA ASN A 52 1.95 -3.41 -33.00
C ASN A 52 0.45 -3.55 -32.74
N LYS A 53 -0.03 -4.78 -32.59
CA LYS A 53 -1.44 -5.09 -32.31
C LYS A 53 -1.54 -5.89 -31.02
N SER A 54 -2.38 -5.43 -30.09
CA SER A 54 -2.67 -6.18 -28.88
C SER A 54 -3.60 -7.36 -29.18
N PHE A 55 -3.42 -8.46 -28.47
CA PHE A 55 -4.33 -9.61 -28.50
C PHE A 55 -4.60 -10.11 -27.08
N VAL A 56 -5.67 -10.89 -26.94
CA VAL A 56 -6.09 -11.53 -25.70
C VAL A 56 -6.02 -13.03 -25.92
N VAL A 57 -5.53 -13.75 -24.91
CA VAL A 57 -5.47 -15.22 -24.93
C VAL A 57 -6.58 -15.74 -24.03
N GLU A 58 -7.13 -16.91 -24.34
CA GLU A 58 -8.11 -17.58 -23.48
C GLU A 58 -7.50 -18.00 -22.14
N ASP A 59 -8.38 -18.14 -21.12
CA ASP A 59 -8.00 -18.42 -19.72
C ASP A 59 -7.12 -19.68 -19.56
N ASP A 60 -7.18 -20.62 -20.51
CA ASP A 60 -6.36 -21.84 -20.55
C ASP A 60 -4.84 -21.56 -20.50
N ALA A 61 -4.38 -20.46 -21.10
CA ALA A 61 -2.97 -20.06 -21.03
C ALA A 61 -2.61 -19.54 -19.64
N THR A 62 -3.50 -18.77 -19.04
CA THR A 62 -3.34 -18.16 -17.73
C THR A 62 -3.25 -19.22 -16.64
N ASP A 63 -4.09 -20.25 -16.71
CA ASP A 63 -4.01 -21.38 -15.78
C ASP A 63 -2.75 -22.22 -15.99
N ALA A 64 -2.36 -22.48 -17.24
CA ALA A 64 -1.09 -23.15 -17.54
C ALA A 64 0.13 -22.36 -17.02
N LEU A 65 0.09 -21.02 -17.07
CA LEU A 65 1.15 -20.16 -16.52
C LEU A 65 1.20 -20.20 -14.99
N LYS A 66 0.05 -20.26 -14.30
CA LYS A 66 0.00 -20.43 -12.83
C LYS A 66 0.53 -21.80 -12.40
N GLU A 67 0.18 -22.86 -13.14
CA GLU A 67 0.70 -24.21 -12.92
C GLU A 67 2.21 -24.24 -13.15
N LEU A 68 2.68 -23.64 -14.25
CA LEU A 68 4.10 -23.52 -14.57
C LEU A 68 4.86 -22.78 -13.48
N ARG A 69 4.31 -21.67 -12.99
CA ARG A 69 4.86 -20.90 -11.88
C ARG A 69 5.09 -21.77 -10.65
N THR A 70 4.10 -22.60 -10.33
CA THR A 70 4.16 -23.51 -9.17
C THR A 70 5.15 -24.65 -9.39
N ALA A 71 5.15 -25.28 -10.57
CA ALA A 71 6.05 -26.38 -10.91
C ALA A 71 7.52 -25.91 -10.91
N MET A 72 7.79 -24.75 -11.52
CA MET A 72 9.13 -24.16 -11.53
C MET A 72 9.60 -23.73 -10.15
N ALA A 73 8.71 -23.19 -9.30
CA ALA A 73 9.05 -22.87 -7.92
C ALA A 73 9.44 -24.12 -7.12
N LYS A 74 8.71 -25.22 -7.26
CA LYS A 74 9.05 -26.50 -6.61
C LYS A 74 10.41 -27.04 -7.06
N ALA A 75 10.77 -26.82 -8.33
CA ALA A 75 12.05 -27.23 -8.89
C ALA A 75 13.20 -26.25 -8.61
N HIS A 76 12.91 -25.03 -8.16
CA HIS A 76 13.89 -24.01 -7.85
C HIS A 76 14.58 -24.31 -6.50
N ALA A 77 15.90 -24.11 -6.42
CA ALA A 77 16.71 -24.44 -5.23
C ALA A 77 16.19 -23.75 -3.95
N GLU A 78 15.83 -22.48 -4.07
CA GLU A 78 15.29 -21.65 -2.97
C GLU A 78 13.75 -21.70 -2.85
N LYS A 79 13.09 -22.54 -3.65
CA LYS A 79 11.62 -22.72 -3.66
C LYS A 79 10.78 -21.46 -3.91
N HIS A 80 11.34 -20.43 -4.55
CA HIS A 80 10.59 -19.23 -4.94
C HIS A 80 10.11 -19.24 -6.39
N ALA A 81 9.03 -18.50 -6.66
CA ALA A 81 8.38 -18.44 -7.96
C ALA A 81 8.74 -17.15 -8.71
N TRP A 82 8.96 -17.21 -10.04
CA TRP A 82 9.18 -16.01 -10.84
C TRP A 82 8.03 -15.00 -10.74
N TYR A 83 8.34 -13.72 -10.98
CA TYR A 83 7.37 -12.61 -11.00
C TYR A 83 6.81 -12.32 -12.38
N SER A 84 7.65 -12.46 -13.40
CA SER A 84 7.24 -12.26 -14.79
C SER A 84 7.70 -13.43 -15.65
N ALA A 85 6.81 -13.88 -16.52
CA ALA A 85 7.12 -14.76 -17.64
C ALA A 85 6.78 -14.00 -18.93
N THR A 86 7.70 -14.03 -19.90
CA THR A 86 7.45 -13.51 -21.25
C THR A 86 7.66 -14.63 -22.25
N VAL A 87 6.61 -14.94 -23.01
CA VAL A 87 6.67 -15.86 -24.15
C VAL A 87 6.92 -15.02 -25.39
N THR A 88 7.99 -15.32 -26.11
CA THR A 88 8.22 -14.77 -27.45
C THR A 88 8.01 -15.88 -28.46
N LEU A 89 7.12 -15.69 -29.42
CA LEU A 89 6.81 -16.63 -30.49
C LEU A 89 7.15 -16.01 -31.86
N MET A 90 7.71 -16.81 -32.75
CA MET A 90 8.07 -16.46 -34.12
C MET A 90 7.21 -17.26 -35.12
N PRO A 91 7.01 -16.78 -36.37
CA PRO A 91 6.14 -17.44 -37.34
C PRO A 91 6.57 -18.86 -37.74
N ASP A 92 7.85 -19.17 -37.60
CA ASP A 92 8.42 -20.51 -37.82
C ASP A 92 8.18 -21.48 -36.65
N ARG A 93 7.34 -21.06 -35.69
CA ARG A 93 7.01 -21.76 -34.44
C ARG A 93 8.19 -21.89 -33.47
N ASN A 94 9.29 -21.18 -33.71
CA ASN A 94 10.31 -21.01 -32.69
C ASN A 94 9.77 -20.14 -31.57
N PHE A 95 10.01 -20.54 -30.33
CA PHE A 95 9.60 -19.78 -29.16
C PHE A 95 10.68 -19.74 -28.09
N ARG A 96 10.55 -18.75 -27.21
CA ARG A 96 11.40 -18.60 -26.03
C ARG A 96 10.56 -18.15 -24.84
N PHE A 97 10.93 -18.63 -23.67
CA PHE A 97 10.45 -18.11 -22.40
C PHE A 97 11.57 -17.33 -21.71
N ASP A 98 11.26 -16.12 -21.26
CA ASP A 98 12.12 -15.30 -20.42
C ASP A 98 11.43 -15.14 -19.06
N PHE A 99 12.15 -15.44 -17.97
CA PHE A 99 11.63 -15.35 -16.61
C PHE A 99 12.39 -14.31 -15.80
N ILE A 100 11.66 -13.51 -15.03
CA ILE A 100 12.23 -12.54 -14.10
C ILE A 100 11.89 -12.98 -12.69
N TYR A 101 12.93 -13.37 -11.94
CA TYR A 101 12.82 -13.75 -10.54
C TYR A 101 13.13 -12.58 -9.61
N ASP A 102 14.04 -11.70 -10.04
CA ASP A 102 14.76 -10.80 -9.15
C ASP A 102 14.32 -9.33 -9.22
N ARG A 103 13.20 -9.08 -9.89
CA ARG A 103 12.63 -7.73 -10.02
C ARG A 103 11.12 -7.79 -9.85
N LEU A 104 10.59 -6.88 -9.04
CA LEU A 104 9.15 -6.74 -8.86
C LEU A 104 8.47 -6.44 -10.21
N PRO A 105 7.34 -7.09 -10.49
CA PRO A 105 6.62 -6.92 -11.74
C PRO A 105 5.99 -5.51 -11.82
N PRO A 106 6.00 -4.87 -13.00
CA PRO A 106 5.42 -3.55 -13.19
C PRO A 106 3.90 -3.68 -13.40
N PHE A 107 3.17 -4.02 -12.34
CA PHE A 107 1.71 -4.07 -12.39
C PHE A 107 1.13 -2.70 -12.69
N LYS A 108 0.14 -2.64 -13.58
CA LYS A 108 -0.63 -1.42 -13.87
C LYS A 108 -1.45 -1.01 -12.65
N ILE A 109 -2.07 -1.98 -11.99
CA ILE A 109 -2.79 -1.79 -10.74
C ILE A 109 -1.93 -2.37 -9.61
N LYS A 110 -1.50 -1.52 -8.68
CA LYS A 110 -0.67 -1.96 -7.55
C LYS A 110 -1.46 -2.99 -6.71
N PRO A 111 -0.92 -4.20 -6.49
CA PRO A 111 -1.54 -5.15 -5.58
C PRO A 111 -1.49 -4.60 -4.14
N SER A 112 -2.53 -4.92 -3.36
CA SER A 112 -2.62 -4.60 -1.94
C SER A 112 -1.56 -5.34 -1.11
N GLN A 113 -1.28 -4.83 0.09
CA GLN A 113 -0.28 -5.39 1.00
C GLN A 113 -0.60 -6.84 1.40
N ASP A 114 -1.88 -7.21 1.54
CA ASP A 114 -2.29 -8.58 1.87
C ASP A 114 -1.93 -9.59 0.74
N LYS A 115 -2.02 -9.16 -0.53
CA LYS A 115 -1.65 -9.97 -1.70
C LYS A 115 -0.13 -10.18 -1.75
N TRP A 116 0.64 -9.16 -1.41
CA TRP A 116 2.10 -9.27 -1.25
C TRP A 116 2.49 -10.15 -0.06
N ALA A 117 1.81 -10.01 1.09
CA ALA A 117 2.05 -10.86 2.25
C ALA A 117 1.71 -12.34 1.97
N ALA A 118 0.70 -12.61 1.14
CA ALA A 118 0.38 -13.97 0.68
C ALA A 118 1.47 -14.54 -0.25
N GLU A 119 2.03 -13.71 -1.12
CA GLU A 119 3.17 -14.07 -1.97
C GLU A 119 4.37 -14.49 -1.14
N PHE A 120 4.82 -13.65 -0.21
CA PHE A 120 6.00 -13.97 0.61
C PHE A 120 5.78 -15.13 1.58
N ARG A 121 4.54 -15.40 2.00
CA ARG A 121 4.20 -16.63 2.74
C ARG A 121 4.32 -17.89 1.89
N THR A 122 3.95 -17.81 0.62
CA THR A 122 3.93 -18.97 -0.29
C THR A 122 5.30 -19.21 -0.91
N TYR A 123 6.00 -18.14 -1.27
CA TYR A 123 7.31 -18.12 -1.89
C TYR A 123 8.23 -17.17 -1.11
N PRO A 124 8.84 -17.63 -0.01
CA PRO A 124 9.76 -16.83 0.78
C PRO A 124 10.98 -16.41 -0.04
N ARG A 125 11.41 -15.15 0.10
CA ARG A 125 12.55 -14.58 -0.64
C ARG A 125 13.47 -13.78 0.28
N PRO A 126 14.38 -14.44 1.02
CA PRO A 126 15.25 -13.78 2.01
C PRO A 126 16.14 -12.68 1.39
N ASP A 127 16.58 -12.85 0.14
CA ASP A 127 17.51 -11.91 -0.49
C ASP A 127 16.79 -10.69 -1.09
N MET A 128 15.52 -10.84 -1.47
CA MET A 128 14.62 -9.70 -1.73
C MET A 128 14.09 -9.06 -0.45
N GLN A 129 14.31 -9.72 0.69
CA GLN A 129 14.23 -9.09 2.01
C GLN A 129 15.54 -8.35 2.36
N GLY A 130 16.39 -8.02 1.39
CA GLY A 130 17.51 -7.09 1.59
C GLY A 130 17.02 -5.81 2.27
N PRO A 131 17.73 -5.35 3.32
CA PRO A 131 17.21 -5.11 4.67
C PRO A 131 15.85 -4.42 4.62
N GLY A 132 14.83 -5.22 4.40
CA GLY A 132 13.53 -4.77 3.97
C GLY A 132 12.54 -5.71 4.60
N ILE A 133 12.15 -5.36 5.83
CA ILE A 133 11.31 -6.14 6.75
C ILE A 133 12.13 -7.10 7.64
N GLU A 134 13.17 -6.58 8.29
CA GLU A 134 13.67 -7.21 9.53
C GLU A 134 13.11 -6.45 10.72
N ILE A 135 12.19 -7.10 11.42
CA ILE A 135 12.10 -7.05 12.88
C ILE A 135 13.43 -6.56 13.49
N CYS A 136 13.44 -5.48 14.29
CA CYS A 136 14.65 -4.96 14.95
C CYS A 136 15.39 -6.14 15.61
N THR A 137 16.59 -6.46 15.13
CA THR A 137 17.39 -7.59 15.65
C THR A 137 17.76 -7.42 17.13
N THR A 138 17.60 -6.21 17.67
CA THR A 138 17.75 -5.91 19.10
C THR A 138 16.49 -6.23 19.92
N CYS A 139 15.27 -5.99 19.42
CA CYS A 139 14.06 -6.03 20.25
C CYS A 139 12.84 -6.77 19.68
N GLY A 140 12.87 -7.23 18.43
CA GLY A 140 11.72 -7.91 17.86
C GLY A 140 10.65 -6.99 17.23
N SER A 141 10.84 -5.67 17.21
CA SER A 141 9.82 -4.74 16.70
C SER A 141 9.87 -4.56 15.17
N GLU A 142 8.72 -4.58 14.51
CA GLU A 142 8.59 -4.32 13.07
C GLU A 142 8.47 -2.83 12.74
N GLU A 143 8.22 -1.99 13.75
CA GLU A 143 7.95 -0.56 13.60
C GLU A 143 9.22 0.26 13.40
N ARG A 144 9.16 1.24 12.49
CA ARG A 144 10.32 2.05 12.09
C ARG A 144 9.95 3.52 11.91
N GLN A 145 10.94 4.37 12.11
CA GLN A 145 10.93 5.81 11.92
C GLN A 145 12.00 6.20 10.90
N ALA A 146 11.66 7.08 9.96
CA ALA A 146 12.61 7.64 9.02
C ALA A 146 13.28 8.88 9.62
N VAL A 147 14.59 8.84 9.84
CA VAL A 147 15.33 9.97 10.45
C VAL A 147 16.49 10.43 9.56
N VAL A 148 16.86 11.70 9.67
CA VAL A 148 18.05 12.27 9.04
C VAL A 148 18.99 12.73 10.13
N GLN A 149 20.23 12.24 10.09
CA GLN A 149 21.26 12.56 11.06
C GLN A 149 22.62 12.64 10.36
N HIS A 150 23.41 13.68 10.62
CA HIS A 150 24.74 13.87 10.01
C HIS A 150 24.73 13.73 8.47
N GLY A 151 23.69 14.23 7.80
CA GLY A 151 23.53 14.14 6.34
C GLY A 151 23.18 12.75 5.79
N SER A 152 22.91 11.78 6.67
CA SER A 152 22.47 10.44 6.31
C SER A 152 20.98 10.27 6.58
N TYR A 153 20.26 9.69 5.64
CA TYR A 153 18.91 9.17 5.85
C TYR A 153 18.99 7.77 6.43
N LEU A 154 18.30 7.56 7.54
CA LEU A 154 18.37 6.36 8.35
C LEU A 154 16.95 5.83 8.64
N LEU A 155 16.82 4.52 8.78
CA LEU A 155 15.66 3.93 9.44
C LEU A 155 16.04 3.61 10.88
N ARG A 156 15.27 4.14 11.85
CA ARG A 156 15.39 3.85 13.27
C ARG A 156 14.24 2.95 13.72
N CYS A 157 14.49 1.94 14.55
CA CYS A 157 13.41 1.14 15.14
C CYS A 157 12.60 1.94 16.16
N SER A 158 11.27 1.87 16.09
CA SER A 158 10.34 2.53 17.02
C SER A 158 10.24 1.83 18.39
N GLY A 159 10.71 0.60 18.52
CA GLY A 159 10.74 -0.13 19.80
C GLY A 159 12.08 -0.08 20.55
N CYS A 160 13.21 0.07 19.86
CA CYS A 160 14.56 -0.03 20.45
C CYS A 160 15.46 1.18 20.18
N GLY A 161 15.09 2.06 19.24
CA GLY A 161 15.92 3.19 18.83
C GLY A 161 17.16 2.82 18.01
N THR A 162 17.40 1.53 17.76
CA THR A 162 18.52 1.05 16.93
C THR A 162 18.37 1.53 15.49
N GLY A 163 19.45 2.06 14.91
CA GLY A 163 19.54 2.35 13.48
C GLY A 163 19.68 1.07 12.66
N ILE A 164 18.86 0.92 11.62
CA ILE A 164 18.69 -0.31 10.85
C ILE A 164 19.36 -0.18 9.46
N VAL A 165 19.04 0.89 8.74
CA VAL A 165 19.52 1.12 7.37
C VAL A 165 19.99 2.55 7.25
N ALA A 166 21.08 2.80 6.52
CA ALA A 166 21.59 4.12 6.22
C ALA A 166 21.81 4.29 4.70
N THR A 167 21.37 5.42 4.15
CA THR A 167 21.77 5.89 2.82
C THR A 167 21.98 7.40 2.87
N SER A 168 22.62 8.00 1.86
CA SER A 168 22.83 9.45 1.87
C SER A 168 21.50 10.19 1.75
N PHE A 169 21.29 11.26 2.53
CA PHE A 169 20.09 12.08 2.41
C PHE A 169 19.95 12.70 1.00
N ASN A 170 21.07 13.11 0.41
CA ASN A 170 21.10 13.67 -0.95
C ASN A 170 20.46 12.73 -1.99
N ALA A 171 20.65 11.41 -1.86
CA ALA A 171 20.10 10.43 -2.80
C ALA A 171 18.56 10.37 -2.79
N ILE A 172 17.92 10.74 -1.68
CA ILE A 172 16.46 10.72 -1.55
C ILE A 172 15.83 12.12 -1.58
N SER A 173 16.62 13.16 -1.33
CA SER A 173 16.14 14.55 -1.20
C SER A 173 15.47 15.11 -2.45
N GLN A 174 15.65 14.47 -3.62
CA GLN A 174 15.13 14.94 -4.91
C GLN A 174 13.70 14.45 -5.19
N THR A 175 13.00 13.88 -4.21
CA THR A 175 11.63 13.40 -4.39
C THR A 175 10.60 14.53 -4.29
N ASP A 176 9.52 14.35 -5.04
CA ASP A 176 8.32 15.22 -4.98
C ASP A 176 7.31 14.73 -3.95
N ASP A 177 7.64 13.67 -3.23
CA ASP A 177 6.85 13.18 -2.11
C ASP A 177 6.83 14.26 -1.02
N VAL A 178 5.64 14.59 -0.53
CA VAL A 178 5.46 15.58 0.54
C VAL A 178 5.88 14.95 1.86
N TYR A 179 6.54 15.70 2.74
CA TYR A 179 6.91 15.30 4.09
C TYR A 179 6.65 16.41 5.10
N SER A 180 6.43 16.03 6.35
CA SER A 180 6.64 16.87 7.52
C SER A 180 7.96 16.47 8.19
N ALA A 181 8.85 17.43 8.38
CA ALA A 181 10.14 17.25 9.04
C ALA A 181 10.10 17.87 10.43
N TYR A 182 10.53 17.12 11.45
CA TYR A 182 10.56 17.59 12.85
C TYR A 182 11.94 17.43 13.44
N ALA A 183 12.36 18.37 14.30
CA ALA A 183 13.49 18.18 15.18
C ALA A 183 13.16 17.00 16.12
N ASP A 184 13.94 15.95 16.02
CA ASP A 184 13.69 14.70 16.74
C ASP A 184 14.36 14.78 18.14
N PRO A 185 13.55 14.81 19.23
CA PRO A 185 14.08 14.88 20.60
C PRO A 185 14.72 13.56 21.06
N GLY A 186 14.60 12.50 20.25
CA GLY A 186 15.17 11.19 20.52
C GLY A 186 14.11 10.13 20.76
N PHE A 187 14.58 8.89 20.85
CA PHE A 187 13.74 7.72 21.03
C PHE A 187 12.84 7.82 22.27
N GLY A 188 11.53 7.52 22.11
CA GLY A 188 10.55 7.51 23.20
C GLY A 188 10.11 8.89 23.70
N GLN A 189 10.60 9.97 23.10
CA GLN A 189 10.24 11.34 23.44
C GLN A 189 9.11 11.83 22.53
N GLN A 190 8.18 12.60 23.10
CA GLN A 190 7.05 13.16 22.35
C GLN A 190 7.51 14.31 21.47
N ILE A 191 7.07 14.30 20.21
CA ILE A 191 7.31 15.39 19.26
C ILE A 191 6.27 16.47 19.51
N THR A 192 6.73 17.70 19.61
CA THR A 192 5.91 18.87 19.86
C THR A 192 5.75 19.69 18.58
N GLU A 193 4.70 20.50 18.47
CA GLU A 193 4.43 21.29 17.25
C GLU A 193 5.53 22.30 16.93
N ASP A 194 6.18 22.85 17.96
CA ASP A 194 7.33 23.76 17.83
C ASP A 194 8.60 23.07 17.30
N ALA A 195 8.61 21.73 17.22
CA ALA A 195 9.68 20.97 16.60
C ALA A 195 9.58 20.93 15.07
N LEU A 196 8.51 21.45 14.44
CA LEU A 196 8.35 21.43 12.99
C LEU A 196 9.45 22.26 12.30
N ILE A 197 10.23 21.60 11.45
CA ILE A 197 11.28 22.21 10.62
C ILE A 197 10.71 22.65 9.27
N GLY A 198 9.78 21.88 8.70
CA GLY A 198 9.16 22.20 7.43
C GLY A 198 8.15 21.16 6.97
N HIS A 199 7.23 21.59 6.10
CA HIS A 199 6.24 20.73 5.45
C HIS A 199 6.18 21.03 3.96
N GLY A 200 6.24 20.00 3.11
CA GLY A 200 6.23 20.16 1.66
C GLY A 200 6.96 19.02 0.95
N PRO A 201 7.04 19.05 -0.40
CA PRO A 201 7.90 18.14 -1.16
C PRO A 201 9.30 18.06 -0.56
N LEU A 202 9.88 16.86 -0.44
CA LEU A 202 11.18 16.69 0.22
C LEU A 202 12.26 17.59 -0.39
N ARG A 203 12.24 17.75 -1.72
CA ARG A 203 13.13 18.66 -2.44
C ARG A 203 13.04 20.11 -2.00
N GLU A 204 11.88 20.56 -1.52
CA GLU A 204 11.64 21.95 -1.11
C GLU A 204 12.03 22.19 0.35
N ILE A 205 11.97 21.17 1.20
CA ILE A 205 12.36 21.25 2.61
C ILE A 205 13.77 20.69 2.90
N ALA A 206 14.45 20.14 1.89
CA ALA A 206 15.72 19.42 2.03
C ALA A 206 16.83 20.27 2.64
N ASP A 207 16.91 21.57 2.30
CA ASP A 207 17.93 22.47 2.84
C ASP A 207 17.74 22.67 4.35
N ALA A 208 16.50 22.89 4.80
CA ALA A 208 16.19 23.05 6.21
C ALA A 208 16.49 21.77 7.01
N VAL A 209 16.10 20.60 6.47
CA VAL A 209 16.42 19.28 7.04
C VAL A 209 17.94 19.08 7.14
N SER A 210 18.67 19.41 6.08
CA SER A 210 20.13 19.25 6.02
C SER A 210 20.84 20.17 7.02
N CYS A 211 20.40 21.42 7.15
CA CYS A 211 20.96 22.37 8.12
C CYS A 211 20.90 21.83 9.55
N VAL A 212 19.75 21.28 9.96
CA VAL A 212 19.58 20.70 11.31
C VAL A 212 20.46 19.46 11.47
N ALA A 213 20.47 18.56 10.49
CA ALA A 213 21.24 17.32 10.56
C ALA A 213 22.77 17.55 10.57
N ILE A 214 23.26 18.55 9.84
CA ILE A 214 24.68 18.92 9.78
C ILE A 214 25.12 19.61 11.09
N ALA A 215 24.23 20.36 11.73
CA ALA A 215 24.47 20.96 13.05
C ALA A 215 24.49 19.93 14.20
N GLY A 216 24.38 18.64 13.90
CA GLY A 216 24.37 17.54 14.88
C GLY A 216 22.98 17.20 15.41
N GLY A 217 21.93 17.84 14.90
CA GLY A 217 20.55 17.49 15.20
C GLY A 217 20.12 16.19 14.52
N THR A 218 19.03 15.60 15.03
CA THR A 218 18.32 14.51 14.35
C THR A 218 16.99 15.06 13.84
N VAL A 219 16.59 14.67 12.64
CA VAL A 219 15.33 15.10 12.03
C VAL A 219 14.46 13.89 11.77
N LEU A 220 13.23 13.85 12.28
CA LEU A 220 12.24 12.83 11.89
C LEU A 220 11.51 13.29 10.63
N LEU A 221 11.39 12.41 9.65
CA LEU A 221 10.63 12.62 8.43
C LEU A 221 9.34 11.80 8.45
N LEU A 222 8.20 12.46 8.29
CA LEU A 222 6.89 11.84 8.14
C LEU A 222 6.36 12.12 6.72
N ALA A 223 6.23 11.11 5.86
CA ALA A 223 5.72 11.30 4.50
C ALA A 223 4.22 11.62 4.50
N ALA A 224 3.83 12.66 3.76
CA ALA A 224 2.47 13.15 3.61
C ALA A 224 1.75 12.62 2.35
N THR A 225 2.46 12.15 1.31
CA THR A 225 1.83 11.61 0.08
C THR A 225 2.23 10.18 -0.27
N ARG A 226 2.02 9.27 0.67
CA ARG A 226 1.43 7.95 0.40
C ARG A 226 0.48 7.70 1.57
N HIS A 227 -0.76 7.29 1.28
CA HIS A 227 -1.76 6.82 2.24
C HIS A 227 -1.17 6.49 3.61
N TRP A 228 -1.47 7.28 4.65
CA TRP A 228 -1.23 6.97 6.07
C TRP A 228 -0.01 6.05 6.30
N GLY A 229 1.19 6.64 6.24
CA GLY A 229 2.49 5.95 6.18
C GLY A 229 3.35 6.02 7.45
N VAL A 230 2.76 6.31 8.61
CA VAL A 230 3.01 5.44 9.78
C VAL A 230 2.07 4.26 9.54
N GLU A 231 2.50 3.01 9.70
CA GLU A 231 1.58 1.87 9.67
C GLU A 231 0.62 2.01 10.86
N MET A 232 -0.39 2.88 10.68
CA MET A 232 -1.41 3.22 11.63
C MET A 232 -2.41 2.06 11.57
N ARG A 233 -1.97 0.94 12.15
CA ARG A 233 -2.77 -0.26 12.31
C ARG A 233 -4.03 0.05 13.11
N TRP A 234 -5.16 0.14 12.42
CA TRP A 234 -6.48 0.15 13.06
C TRP A 234 -6.51 -0.90 14.17
N LEU A 235 -6.65 -0.44 15.40
CA LEU A 235 -6.82 -1.32 16.55
C LEU A 235 -8.27 -1.79 16.53
N THR A 236 -8.49 -3.06 16.86
CA THR A 236 -9.86 -3.55 17.09
C THR A 236 -10.55 -2.66 18.13
N PRO A 237 -11.81 -2.26 17.95
CA PRO A 237 -12.78 -2.80 17.01
C PRO A 237 -12.95 -1.95 15.74
N TRP A 238 -11.95 -1.14 15.38
CA TRP A 238 -12.04 -0.26 14.23
C TRP A 238 -11.71 -0.96 12.90
N GLU A 239 -12.46 -0.60 11.87
CA GLU A 239 -12.25 -0.98 10.48
C GLU A 239 -12.16 0.27 9.60
N ALA A 240 -11.18 0.28 8.71
CA ALA A 240 -11.05 1.29 7.67
C ALA A 240 -12.18 1.19 6.65
N VAL A 241 -12.64 2.32 6.13
CA VAL A 241 -13.50 2.34 4.94
C VAL A 241 -12.63 2.70 3.74
N GLU A 242 -12.44 1.74 2.84
CA GLU A 242 -11.57 1.91 1.66
C GLU A 242 -12.16 2.91 0.65
N ASP A 243 -11.29 3.68 -0.01
CA ASP A 243 -11.67 4.53 -1.14
C ASP A 243 -11.70 3.71 -2.44
N ASN A 244 -12.67 2.79 -2.54
CA ASN A 244 -12.93 1.99 -3.74
C ASN A 244 -14.42 2.00 -4.11
N ALA A 245 -14.73 1.64 -5.37
CA ALA A 245 -16.10 1.68 -5.90
C ALA A 245 -17.08 0.75 -5.17
N GLY A 246 -16.59 -0.31 -4.50
CA GLY A 246 -17.43 -1.23 -3.71
C GLY A 246 -17.87 -0.65 -2.36
N SER A 247 -17.13 0.34 -1.83
CA SER A 247 -17.39 0.97 -0.53
C SER A 247 -18.26 2.23 -0.63
N GLU A 248 -18.58 2.70 -1.85
CA GLU A 248 -19.29 3.97 -2.06
C GLU A 248 -20.71 3.95 -1.49
N SER A 249 -21.51 2.92 -1.77
CA SER A 249 -22.86 2.76 -1.23
C SER A 249 -22.87 2.59 0.30
N PHE A 250 -21.86 1.91 0.84
CA PHE A 250 -21.71 1.70 2.28
C PHE A 250 -21.44 3.03 3.00
N ARG A 251 -20.48 3.79 2.49
CA ARG A 251 -20.15 5.13 2.98
C ARG A 251 -21.33 6.08 2.90
N ALA A 252 -22.01 6.10 1.76
CA ALA A 252 -23.17 6.97 1.54
C ALA A 252 -24.28 6.76 2.58
N GLY A 253 -24.47 5.52 3.07
CA GLY A 253 -25.43 5.20 4.11
C GLY A 253 -25.14 5.91 5.44
N PHE A 254 -23.90 5.83 5.93
CA PHE A 254 -23.49 6.49 7.18
C PHE A 254 -23.46 8.01 7.06
N GLU A 255 -22.97 8.55 5.94
CA GLU A 255 -22.96 9.99 5.70
C GLU A 255 -24.37 10.56 5.55
N HIS A 256 -25.30 9.78 5.00
CA HIS A 256 -26.71 10.13 4.97
C HIS A 256 -27.33 10.11 6.37
N GLU A 257 -27.04 9.09 7.18
CA GLU A 257 -27.54 9.03 8.54
C GLU A 257 -27.01 10.18 9.40
N LEU A 258 -25.70 10.45 9.37
CA LEU A 258 -25.10 11.59 10.07
C LEU A 258 -25.79 12.91 9.71
N ARG A 259 -26.06 13.15 8.42
CA ARG A 259 -26.73 14.38 7.96
C ARG A 259 -28.18 14.48 8.43
N LYS A 260 -28.88 13.37 8.64
CA LYS A 260 -30.23 13.39 9.19
C LYS A 260 -30.23 13.74 10.67
N GLU A 261 -29.35 13.09 11.44
CA GLU A 261 -29.32 13.18 12.89
C GLU A 261 -28.80 14.53 13.38
N VAL A 262 -27.85 15.14 12.66
CA VAL A 262 -27.24 16.42 13.04
C VAL A 262 -28.24 17.57 12.93
N GLY A 263 -28.73 18.03 14.08
CA GLY A 263 -29.65 19.16 14.19
C GLY A 263 -28.97 20.53 14.32
N PRO A 264 -29.75 21.63 14.22
CA PRO A 264 -29.25 22.97 14.44
C PRO A 264 -28.57 23.14 15.81
N GLY A 265 -27.36 23.69 15.81
CA GLY A 265 -26.57 23.91 17.03
C GLY A 265 -25.64 22.76 17.41
N HIS A 266 -25.73 21.61 16.74
CA HIS A 266 -24.74 20.53 16.88
C HIS A 266 -23.38 20.95 16.27
N VAL A 267 -22.27 20.42 16.81
CA VAL A 267 -20.90 20.79 16.40
C VAL A 267 -20.58 20.47 14.94
N LEU A 268 -21.28 19.50 14.35
CA LEU A 268 -21.17 19.12 12.94
C LEU A 268 -22.19 19.81 12.03
N CYS A 269 -23.06 20.66 12.57
CA CYS A 269 -24.12 21.31 11.80
C CYS A 269 -23.52 22.18 10.69
N GLY A 270 -23.84 21.84 9.43
CA GLY A 270 -23.36 22.57 8.26
C GLY A 270 -21.94 22.19 7.79
N LEU A 271 -21.30 21.20 8.40
CA LEU A 271 -20.01 20.68 7.94
C LEU A 271 -20.23 19.48 7.01
N ASN A 272 -19.42 19.39 5.97
CA ASN A 272 -19.32 18.14 5.20
C ASN A 272 -18.40 17.18 5.94
N ALA A 273 -18.80 15.91 5.93
CA ALA A 273 -18.14 14.84 6.66
C ALA A 273 -18.10 13.60 5.77
N ARG A 274 -16.91 13.04 5.56
CA ARG A 274 -16.69 11.84 4.76
C ARG A 274 -16.33 10.66 5.66
N LEU A 275 -17.00 9.52 5.52
CA LEU A 275 -16.69 8.33 6.33
C LEU A 275 -15.30 7.79 5.97
N ILE A 276 -14.45 7.58 6.97
CA ILE A 276 -13.10 7.01 6.82
C ILE A 276 -12.87 5.75 7.65
N GLY A 277 -13.70 5.50 8.66
CA GLY A 277 -13.63 4.31 9.48
C GLY A 277 -14.90 4.07 10.28
N ARG A 278 -15.07 2.86 10.79
CA ARG A 278 -16.18 2.50 11.67
C ARG A 278 -15.70 1.56 12.78
N ARG A 279 -16.39 1.60 13.91
CA ARG A 279 -16.35 0.50 14.87
C ARG A 279 -17.34 -0.58 14.42
N TYR A 280 -16.95 -1.86 14.45
CA TYR A 280 -17.86 -2.95 14.13
C TYR A 280 -18.71 -3.41 15.34
N ASP A 281 -18.30 -3.04 16.57
CA ASP A 281 -18.95 -3.46 17.81
C ASP A 281 -20.08 -2.55 18.28
N ARG A 282 -20.15 -1.33 17.75
CA ARG A 282 -21.16 -0.32 18.10
C ARG A 282 -21.33 0.72 17.00
N ASP A 283 -22.32 1.57 17.17
CA ASP A 283 -22.74 2.60 16.21
C ASP A 283 -21.80 3.82 16.12
N THR A 284 -20.50 3.61 16.39
CA THR A 284 -19.49 4.66 16.32
C THR A 284 -18.77 4.65 14.99
N ALA A 285 -18.67 5.81 14.35
CA ALA A 285 -18.03 6.02 13.07
C ALA A 285 -17.03 7.18 13.11
N LEU A 286 -16.07 7.15 12.19
CA LEU A 286 -15.02 8.17 12.05
C LEU A 286 -15.20 8.91 10.73
N PHE A 287 -15.29 10.22 10.80
CA PHE A 287 -15.47 11.08 9.64
C PHE A 287 -14.31 12.08 9.50
N LEU A 288 -13.86 12.28 8.26
CA LEU A 288 -12.97 13.36 7.85
C LEU A 288 -13.80 14.57 7.46
N LEU A 289 -13.51 15.72 8.07
CA LEU A 289 -14.14 16.99 7.73
C LEU A 289 -13.34 17.71 6.63
N ASP A 290 -14.01 18.59 5.87
CA ASP A 290 -13.39 19.32 4.76
C ASP A 290 -12.20 20.20 5.19
N ASP A 291 -12.15 20.61 6.46
CA ASP A 291 -11.07 21.40 7.03
C ASP A 291 -9.91 20.55 7.61
N GLY A 292 -9.93 19.24 7.38
CA GLY A 292 -8.88 18.30 7.79
C GLY A 292 -9.04 17.72 9.20
N ARG A 293 -10.00 18.21 9.99
CA ARG A 293 -10.31 17.66 11.32
C ARG A 293 -10.97 16.30 11.24
N ILE A 294 -10.90 15.55 12.34
CA ILE A 294 -11.56 14.25 12.46
C ILE A 294 -12.70 14.30 13.47
N ALA A 295 -13.85 13.73 13.12
CA ALA A 295 -14.99 13.57 14.01
C ALA A 295 -15.22 12.08 14.31
N ARG A 296 -15.08 11.69 15.58
CA ARG A 296 -15.58 10.41 16.10
C ARG A 296 -17.01 10.63 16.55
N VAL A 297 -17.97 9.95 15.91
CA VAL A 297 -19.39 10.16 16.12
C VAL A 297 -20.06 8.85 16.52
N HIS A 298 -20.78 8.82 17.63
CA HIS A 298 -21.69 7.74 17.97
C HIS A 298 -23.09 8.06 17.43
N LEU A 299 -23.44 7.42 16.31
CA LEU A 299 -24.73 7.59 15.64
C LEU A 299 -25.85 7.01 16.50
N THR A 300 -27.01 7.65 16.48
CA THR A 300 -28.20 7.25 17.25
C THR A 300 -29.13 6.33 16.47
N TRP A 301 -29.02 6.33 15.14
CA TRP A 301 -29.89 5.67 14.17
C TRP A 301 -31.38 5.98 14.34
N ARG A 302 -31.70 7.16 14.91
CA ARG A 302 -33.07 7.58 15.21
C ARG A 302 -33.92 7.77 13.94
N GLN A 303 -33.30 7.85 12.76
CA GLN A 303 -33.94 8.14 11.47
C GLN A 303 -34.59 9.53 11.38
N ASP A 304 -34.30 10.42 12.33
CA ASP A 304 -34.79 11.79 12.38
C ASP A 304 -33.74 12.70 13.01
N THR A 305 -33.91 14.01 12.90
CA THR A 305 -33.01 15.00 13.47
C THR A 305 -33.04 14.98 14.99
N GLU A 306 -31.86 14.97 15.61
CA GLU A 306 -31.75 15.07 17.05
C GLU A 306 -32.08 16.47 17.54
N ILE A 307 -32.90 16.51 18.59
CA ILE A 307 -33.41 17.76 19.18
C ILE A 307 -32.35 18.38 20.09
N ASP A 308 -31.59 17.54 20.79
CA ASP A 308 -30.54 17.97 21.70
C ASP A 308 -29.21 18.09 20.94
N PRO A 309 -28.57 19.26 20.90
CA PRO A 309 -27.35 19.49 20.13
C PRO A 309 -26.13 18.74 20.67
N ARG A 310 -26.25 17.99 21.78
CA ARG A 310 -25.23 17.04 22.25
C ARG A 310 -25.26 15.72 21.48
N TRP A 311 -26.31 15.46 20.70
CA TRP A 311 -26.48 14.25 19.90
C TRP A 311 -26.43 14.57 18.39
N PRO A 312 -25.83 13.69 17.56
CA PRO A 312 -25.12 12.48 17.95
C PRO A 312 -23.84 12.78 18.74
N GLU A 313 -23.46 11.91 19.69
CA GLU A 313 -22.29 12.19 20.54
C GLU A 313 -21.04 12.30 19.69
N THR A 314 -20.38 13.46 19.74
CA THR A 314 -19.29 13.79 18.82
C THR A 314 -18.05 14.28 19.57
N THR A 315 -16.91 13.65 19.28
CA THR A 315 -15.58 14.14 19.66
C THR A 315 -14.85 14.62 18.42
N ILE A 316 -14.38 15.87 18.44
CA ILE A 316 -13.56 16.45 17.37
C ILE A 316 -12.09 16.36 17.76
N TYR A 317 -11.27 15.88 16.83
CA TYR A 317 -9.83 15.86 16.89
C TYR A 317 -9.27 16.84 15.86
N ALA A 318 -8.14 17.47 16.19
CA ALA A 318 -7.53 18.49 15.35
C ALA A 318 -7.16 17.96 13.96
N ASP A 319 -6.72 16.71 13.90
CA ASP A 319 -6.28 16.03 12.69
C ASP A 319 -6.28 14.49 12.92
N PRO A 320 -5.95 13.68 11.90
CA PRO A 320 -5.88 12.22 12.03
C PRO A 320 -4.87 11.71 13.07
N HIS A 321 -3.80 12.45 13.35
CA HIS A 321 -2.77 12.07 14.31
C HIS A 321 -3.23 12.33 15.76
N ASP A 322 -3.97 13.41 16.00
CA ASP A 322 -4.62 13.68 17.29
C ASP A 322 -5.65 12.59 17.64
N TRP A 323 -6.47 12.17 16.67
CA TRP A 323 -7.37 11.02 16.87
C TRP A 323 -6.61 9.73 17.15
N TRP A 324 -5.54 9.46 16.41
CA TRP A 324 -4.75 8.25 16.59
C TRP A 324 -4.17 8.14 18.00
N ASN A 325 -3.54 9.21 18.49
CA ASN A 325 -2.85 9.18 19.77
C ASN A 325 -3.79 9.12 20.97
N ARG A 326 -4.98 9.71 20.85
CA ARG A 326 -5.95 9.80 21.95
C ARG A 326 -7.13 8.86 21.74
N GLY A 327 -7.87 9.07 20.66
CA GLY A 327 -9.12 8.36 20.39
C GLY A 327 -8.96 6.87 20.15
N LEU A 328 -8.01 6.45 19.29
CA LEU A 328 -7.89 5.04 18.93
C LEU A 328 -7.47 4.15 20.11
N ALA A 329 -6.51 4.60 20.92
CA ALA A 329 -6.05 3.86 22.10
C ALA A 329 -7.15 3.78 23.17
N GLU A 330 -7.88 4.88 23.41
CA GLU A 330 -9.03 4.91 24.33
C GLU A 330 -10.12 3.92 23.90
N ASP A 331 -10.50 3.92 22.62
CA ASP A 331 -11.55 3.04 22.10
C ASP A 331 -11.14 1.56 22.13
N HIS A 332 -9.86 1.25 21.89
CA HIS A 332 -9.33 -0.11 22.00
C HIS A 332 -9.30 -0.61 23.46
N ALA A 333 -8.91 0.26 24.40
CA ALA A 333 -8.92 -0.06 25.82
C ALA A 333 -10.35 -0.31 26.33
N ASP A 334 -11.32 0.51 25.89
CA ASP A 334 -12.75 0.32 26.16
C ASP A 334 -13.24 -1.05 25.65
N TRP A 335 -12.92 -1.41 24.41
CA TRP A 335 -13.29 -2.70 23.83
C TRP A 335 -12.70 -3.91 24.55
N THR A 336 -11.42 -3.84 24.93
CA THR A 336 -10.72 -4.97 25.60
C THR A 336 -11.10 -5.14 27.06
N SER A 337 -11.74 -4.12 27.67
CA SER A 337 -12.21 -4.13 29.05
C SER A 337 -13.67 -4.57 29.20
N ALA A 338 -14.40 -4.77 28.09
CA ALA A 338 -15.81 -5.17 28.02
C ALA A 338 -15.96 -6.70 27.88
#